data_AF-A0A8T4J9Y2-F1
#
_entry.id   AF-A0A8T4J9Y2-F1
#
_cell.length_a   1.000
_cell.length_b   1.000
_cell.length_c   1.000
_cell.angle_alpha   90.00
_cell.angle_beta   90.00
_cell.angle_gamma   90.00
#
_symmetry.space_group_name_H-M   'P 1'
#
loop_
_entity.id
_entity.type
_entity.pdbx_description
1 polymer ?
#
loop_
_entity_poly.entity_id
_entity_poly.type
_entity_poly.pdbx_seq_one_letter_code
_entity_poly.pdbx_strand_id
1 'polypeptide(L)'
;RPRIVQEAPDSYTILALVAMGVGVTLTLTSCMHIQQTGLVYRPLAGPPVVLRAALAWRTDNPSAALRSVLDIAEEALPTPGTHAAPEALTD
;
A
#
# COMPACT_ATOMS: atom_id res chain seq x y z
N ARG A 1 -21.48 0.89 8.22
CA ARG A 1 -20.15 0.93 8.88
C ARG A 1 -19.64 -0.50 9.04
N PRO A 2 -18.39 -0.82 8.68
CA PRO A 2 -17.84 -2.17 8.86
C PRO A 2 -17.70 -2.50 10.35
N ARG A 3 -17.83 -3.77 10.71
CA ARG A 3 -17.59 -4.27 12.08
C ARG A 3 -16.11 -4.64 12.21
N ILE A 4 -15.39 -3.95 13.08
CA ILE A 4 -13.98 -4.22 13.35
C ILE A 4 -13.88 -5.32 14.40
N VAL A 5 -13.19 -6.42 14.08
CA VAL A 5 -12.99 -7.56 14.98
C VAL A 5 -11.69 -7.44 15.75
N GLN A 6 -10.60 -7.07 15.06
CA GLN A 6 -9.27 -6.96 15.62
C GLN A 6 -8.48 -5.89 14.85
N GLU A 7 -7.70 -5.09 15.59
CA GLU A 7 -6.68 -4.19 15.05
C GLU A 7 -5.29 -4.77 15.34
N ALA A 8 -4.34 -4.55 14.43
CA ALA A 8 -2.98 -5.02 14.61
C ALA A 8 -1.96 -4.00 14.05
N PRO A 9 -0.72 -4.01 14.53
CA PRO A 9 0.25 -2.95 14.26
C PRO A 9 0.80 -2.94 12.82
N ASP A 10 0.75 -4.08 12.12
CA ASP A 10 1.39 -4.25 10.82
C ASP A 10 0.70 -5.33 9.96
N SER A 11 1.03 -5.34 8.66
CA SER A 11 0.46 -6.26 7.68
C SER A 11 0.77 -7.74 7.93
N TYR A 12 1.95 -8.08 8.45
CA TYR A 12 2.27 -9.48 8.78
C TYR A 12 1.37 -9.98 9.90
N THR A 13 1.21 -9.18 10.96
CA THR A 13 0.35 -9.53 12.08
C THR A 13 -1.11 -9.68 11.64
N ILE A 14 -1.64 -8.75 10.84
CA ILE A 14 -3.01 -8.86 10.31
C ILE A 14 -3.17 -10.14 9.47
N LEU A 15 -2.25 -10.42 8.55
CA LEU A 15 -2.36 -11.58 7.65
C LEU A 15 -2.23 -12.91 8.41
N ALA A 16 -1.42 -12.96 9.48
CA ALA A 16 -1.36 -14.11 10.37
C ALA A 16 -2.71 -14.37 11.07
N LEU A 17 -3.37 -13.31 11.57
CA LEU A 17 -4.70 -13.43 12.18
C LEU A 17 -5.77 -13.92 11.18
N VAL A 18 -5.69 -13.49 9.92
CA VAL A 18 -6.56 -13.99 8.85
C VAL A 18 -6.29 -15.49 8.59
N ALA A 19 -5.03 -15.90 8.52
CA ALA A 19 -4.66 -17.32 8.35
C ALA A 19 -5.13 -18.19 9.54
N MET A 20 -5.19 -17.62 10.75
CA MET A 20 -5.76 -18.25 11.95
C MET A 20 -7.30 -18.26 12.00
N GLY A 21 -7.97 -17.64 11.01
CA GLY A 21 -9.44 -17.63 10.91
C GLY A 21 -10.14 -16.54 11.73
N VAL A 22 -9.42 -15.53 12.22
CA VAL A 22 -10.01 -14.42 13.02
C VAL A 22 -10.98 -13.57 12.17
N GLY A 23 -10.75 -13.49 10.86
CA GLY A 23 -11.59 -12.73 9.95
C GLY A 23 -11.01 -12.60 8.55
N VAL A 24 -11.28 -11.47 7.91
CA VAL A 24 -10.73 -11.09 6.59
C VAL A 24 -10.18 -9.68 6.64
N THR A 25 -9.26 -9.35 5.74
CA THR A 25 -8.71 -7.99 5.59
C THR A 25 -8.70 -7.56 4.13
N LEU A 26 -8.79 -6.25 3.90
CA LEU A 26 -8.33 -5.64 2.66
C LEU A 26 -6.81 -5.42 2.76
N THR A 27 -6.08 -5.61 1.67
CA THR A 27 -4.63 -5.46 1.65
C THR A 27 -4.14 -4.96 0.30
N LEU A 28 -2.85 -4.63 0.21
CA LEU A 28 -2.18 -4.13 -0.98
C LEU A 28 -1.55 -5.29 -1.75
N THR A 29 -1.45 -5.14 -3.07
CA THR A 29 -0.77 -6.11 -3.94
C THR A 29 0.70 -6.29 -3.56
N SER A 30 1.36 -5.23 -3.05
CA SER A 30 2.73 -5.30 -2.54
C SER A 30 2.91 -6.28 -1.37
N CYS A 31 1.85 -6.55 -0.59
CA CYS A 31 1.89 -7.49 0.53
C CYS A 31 1.68 -8.95 0.09
N MET A 32 1.36 -9.21 -1.18
CA MET A 32 1.11 -10.58 -1.66
C MET A 32 2.35 -11.49 -1.61
N HIS A 33 3.54 -10.96 -1.38
CA HIS A 33 4.72 -11.78 -1.10
C HIS A 33 4.64 -12.50 0.26
N ILE A 34 3.78 -12.04 1.17
CA ILE A 34 3.56 -12.65 2.48
C ILE A 34 2.65 -13.88 2.30
N GLN A 35 3.24 -15.06 2.42
CA GLN A 35 2.54 -16.34 2.26
C GLN A 35 2.46 -17.04 3.60
N GLN A 36 1.24 -17.40 4.02
CA GLN A 36 0.96 -18.16 5.24
C GLN A 36 0.03 -19.31 4.87
N THR A 37 0.23 -20.47 5.49
CA THR A 37 -0.66 -21.62 5.27
C THR A 37 -2.09 -21.25 5.65
N GLY A 38 -3.04 -21.49 4.73
CA GLY A 38 -4.46 -21.16 4.92
C GLY A 38 -4.87 -19.76 4.45
N LEU A 39 -3.92 -18.93 3.99
CA LEU A 39 -4.21 -17.61 3.43
C LEU A 39 -4.49 -17.69 1.92
N VAL A 40 -5.57 -17.05 1.48
CA VAL A 40 -5.91 -16.93 0.05
C VAL A 40 -6.19 -15.47 -0.29
N TYR A 41 -5.48 -14.94 -1.29
CA TYR A 41 -5.74 -13.61 -1.82
C TYR A 41 -6.82 -13.67 -2.90
N ARG A 42 -7.77 -12.74 -2.84
CA ARG A 42 -8.87 -12.64 -3.80
C ARG A 42 -8.95 -11.21 -4.35
N PRO A 43 -8.95 -11.03 -5.68
CA PRO A 43 -9.15 -9.71 -6.26
C PRO A 43 -10.56 -9.21 -5.93
N LEU A 44 -10.68 -7.91 -5.64
CA LEU A 44 -11.98 -7.25 -5.50
C LEU A 44 -12.60 -7.05 -6.89
N ALA A 45 -13.92 -7.14 -6.96
CA ALA A 45 -14.65 -6.84 -8.18
C ALA A 45 -14.67 -5.32 -8.45
N GLY A 46 -14.74 -4.95 -9.73
CA GLY A 46 -14.76 -3.56 -10.18
C GLY A 46 -13.36 -2.97 -10.42
N PRO A 47 -13.28 -1.65 -10.69
CA PRO A 47 -12.01 -0.97 -10.90
C PRO A 47 -11.11 -1.07 -9.66
N PRO A 48 -9.79 -1.22 -9.82
CA PRO A 48 -8.87 -1.30 -8.70
C PRO A 48 -8.82 0.02 -7.92
N VAL A 49 -8.85 -0.07 -6.59
CA VAL A 49 -8.51 1.05 -5.71
C VAL A 49 -6.99 1.09 -5.58
N VAL A 50 -6.38 2.19 -6.02
CA VAL A 50 -4.92 2.34 -6.02
C VAL A 50 -4.47 3.21 -4.83
N LEU A 51 -3.48 2.71 -4.09
CA LEU A 51 -2.76 3.52 -3.10
C LEU A 51 -1.51 4.09 -3.77
N ARG A 52 -1.30 5.41 -3.65
CA ARG A 52 -0.12 6.09 -4.18
C ARG A 52 0.95 6.17 -3.10
N ALA A 53 2.14 5.65 -3.42
CA ALA A 53 3.35 5.97 -2.68
C ALA A 53 4.00 7.21 -3.27
N ALA A 54 4.59 8.05 -2.43
CA ALA A 54 5.31 9.24 -2.84
C ALA A 54 6.63 9.34 -2.08
N LEU A 55 7.65 9.86 -2.77
CA LEU A 55 8.87 10.33 -2.14
C LEU A 55 8.63 11.78 -1.72
N ALA A 56 8.99 12.11 -0.48
CA ALA A 56 8.85 13.46 0.07
C ALA A 56 10.19 13.92 0.64
N TRP A 57 10.58 15.14 0.27
CA TRP A 57 11.80 15.78 0.76
C TRP A 57 11.59 17.28 0.92
N ARG A 58 12.47 17.91 1.68
CA ARG A 58 12.51 19.37 1.79
C ARG A 58 12.99 19.98 0.48
N THR A 59 12.30 21.00 0.01
CA THR A 59 12.62 21.72 -1.24
C THR A 59 14.00 22.38 -1.22
N ASP A 60 14.50 22.72 -0.03
CA ASP A 60 15.80 23.38 0.18
C ASP A 60 16.93 22.43 0.61
N ASN A 61 16.78 21.12 0.42
CA ASN A 61 17.79 20.13 0.83
C ASN A 61 19.01 20.14 -0.12
N PRO A 62 20.23 20.46 0.36
CA PRO A 62 21.42 20.57 -0.51
C PRO A 62 22.13 19.24 -0.78
N SER A 63 21.70 18.14 -0.15
CA SER A 63 22.40 16.85 -0.15
C SER A 63 22.61 16.30 -1.56
N ALA A 64 23.86 15.96 -1.89
CA ALA A 64 24.16 15.22 -3.12
C ALA A 64 23.58 13.81 -3.09
N ALA A 65 23.50 13.18 -1.92
CA ALA A 65 22.90 11.86 -1.77
C ALA A 65 21.40 11.87 -2.09
N LEU A 66 20.68 12.95 -1.72
CA LEU A 66 19.28 13.08 -2.09
C LEU A 66 19.12 13.13 -3.61
N ARG A 67 19.94 13.95 -4.29
CA ARG A 67 19.93 14.03 -5.77
C ARG A 67 20.13 12.66 -6.41
N SER A 68 21.17 11.93 -5.98
CA SER A 68 21.42 10.57 -6.49
C SER A 68 20.27 9.59 -6.22
N VAL A 69 19.61 9.67 -5.04
CA VAL A 69 18.44 8.83 -4.75
C VAL A 69 17.27 9.17 -5.68
N LEU A 70 17.04 10.44 -5.97
CA LEU A 70 15.98 10.85 -6.90
C LEU A 70 16.28 10.41 -8.33
N ASP A 71 17.52 10.55 -8.79
CA ASP A 71 17.94 10.07 -10.12
C ASP A 71 17.71 8.55 -10.26
N ILE A 72 18.09 7.76 -9.24
CA ILE A 72 17.85 6.31 -9.22
C ILE A 72 16.35 6.00 -9.14
N ALA A 73 15.58 6.78 -8.38
CA ALA A 73 14.15 6.58 -8.26
C ALA A 73 13.41 6.83 -9.58
N GLU A 74 13.85 7.82 -10.38
CA GLU A 74 13.30 8.07 -11.72
C GLU A 74 13.53 6.90 -12.68
N GLU A 75 14.67 6.19 -12.54
CA GLU A 75 14.97 5.00 -13.33
C GLU A 75 14.22 3.75 -12.82
N ALA A 76 14.21 3.54 -11.51
CA ALA A 76 13.76 2.29 -10.90
C ALA A 76 12.26 2.23 -10.61
N LEU A 77 11.62 3.37 -10.36
CA LEU A 77 10.21 3.43 -9.98
C LEU A 77 9.32 3.77 -11.18
N PRO A 78 8.14 3.13 -11.29
CA PRO A 78 7.20 3.46 -12.35
C PRO A 78 6.63 4.86 -12.15
N THR A 79 6.42 5.59 -13.25
CA THR A 79 5.60 6.81 -13.21
C THR A 79 4.15 6.41 -12.89
N PRO A 80 3.55 6.94 -11.79
CA PRO A 80 2.18 6.60 -11.45
C PRO A 80 1.23 7.00 -12.58
N GLY A 81 0.35 6.10 -13.01
CA GLY A 81 -0.66 6.40 -14.01
C GLY A 81 -1.61 7.52 -13.55
N THR A 82 -2.06 8.34 -14.49
CA THR A 82 -3.10 9.36 -14.29
C THR A 82 -4.46 8.68 -14.10
N HIS A 83 -4.70 8.07 -12.95
CA HIS A 83 -6.06 7.84 -12.49
C HIS A 83 -6.56 9.13 -11.85
N ALA A 84 -7.72 9.63 -12.31
CA ALA A 84 -8.38 10.77 -11.69
C ALA A 84 -8.37 10.57 -10.17
N ALA A 85 -7.92 11.60 -9.43
CA ALA A 85 -8.01 11.58 -7.98
C ALA A 85 -9.46 11.21 -7.59
N PRO A 86 -9.68 10.38 -6.56
CA PRO A 86 -11.01 10.28 -6.01
C PRO A 86 -11.45 11.70 -5.67
N GLU A 87 -12.60 12.10 -6.22
CA GLU A 87 -13.28 13.35 -5.97
C GLU A 87 -13.11 13.68 -4.49
N ALA A 88 -12.51 14.84 -4.22
CA ALA A 88 -12.03 15.23 -2.91
C ALA A 88 -13.06 14.81 -1.85
N LEU A 89 -12.60 14.05 -0.87
CA LEU A 89 -13.37 13.67 0.31
C LEU A 89 -13.87 14.98 0.94
N THR A 90 -15.06 15.39 0.54
CA THR A 90 -15.76 16.56 1.03
C THR A 90 -16.57 16.04 2.19
N ASP A 91 -15.99 16.21 3.37
CA ASP A 91 -16.69 16.25 4.65
C ASP A 91 -16.29 17.56 5.33
#